data_AF-H9CZK8-F1
#
_entry.id   AF-H9CZK8-F1
#
_cell.length_a   1.000
_cell.length_b   1.000
_cell.length_c   1.000
_cell.angle_alpha   90.00
_cell.angle_beta   90.00
_cell.angle_gamma   90.00
#
_symmetry.space_group_name_H-M   'P 1'
#
loop_
_entity.id
_entity.type
_entity.pdbx_description
1 polymer ?
#
loop_
_entity_poly.entity_id
_entity_poly.type
_entity_poly.pdbx_seq_one_letter_code
_entity_poly.pdbx_strand_id
1 'polypeptide(L)'
;GGVGKTTIARIIYKSVSHLFEGCYFLDNVKENFKDQGLTSLQEKLLLGALMKRNIEIPDGDGATLIKGRISNIKALIVLDDVD
;
A
#
# COMPACT_ATOMS: atom_id res chain seq x y z
N GLY A 1 18.38 -1.76 -13.27
CA GLY A 1 17.04 -1.54 -13.81
C GLY A 1 16.67 -2.63 -14.80
N GLY A 2 15.38 -2.95 -14.90
CA GLY A 2 14.79 -3.59 -16.10
C GLY A 2 14.61 -5.10 -16.16
N VAL A 3 14.59 -5.86 -15.05
CA VAL A 3 14.36 -7.33 -15.10
C VAL A 3 12.87 -7.72 -15.14
N GLY A 4 11.96 -6.74 -15.04
CA GLY A 4 10.50 -6.97 -15.09
C GLY A 4 9.85 -7.27 -13.73
N LYS A 5 10.50 -6.89 -12.61
CA LYS A 5 10.00 -7.10 -11.24
C LYS A 5 8.59 -6.53 -11.03
N THR A 6 8.39 -5.25 -11.38
CA THR A 6 7.09 -4.57 -11.33
C THR A 6 6.03 -5.30 -12.15
N THR A 7 6.39 -5.80 -13.34
CA THR A 7 5.48 -6.57 -14.20
C THR A 7 5.03 -7.86 -13.52
N ILE A 8 5.96 -8.62 -12.94
CA ILE A 8 5.66 -9.86 -12.22
C ILE A 8 4.80 -9.58 -10.99
N ALA A 9 5.17 -8.58 -10.18
CA ALA A 9 4.39 -8.18 -9.00
C ALA A 9 2.94 -7.84 -9.37
N ARG A 10 2.75 -7.10 -10.47
CA ARG A 10 1.41 -6.71 -10.95
C ARG A 10 0.59 -7.90 -11.46
N ILE A 11 1.22 -8.88 -12.11
CA ILE A 11 0.55 -10.11 -12.54
C ILE A 11 0.11 -10.93 -11.32
N ILE A 12 1.00 -11.12 -10.34
CA ILE A 12 0.69 -11.85 -9.10
C ILE A 12 -0.46 -11.16 -8.38
N TYR A 13 -0.37 -9.84 -8.18
CA TYR A 13 -1.42 -9.05 -7.53
C TYR A 13 -2.78 -9.27 -8.18
N LYS A 14 -2.88 -9.11 -9.51
CA LYS A 14 -4.14 -9.32 -10.25
C LYS A 14 -4.65 -10.75 -10.14
N SER A 15 -3.75 -11.73 -10.08
CA SER A 15 -4.11 -13.14 -10.05
C SER A 15 -4.64 -13.60 -8.70
N VAL A 16 -4.23 -12.97 -7.60
CA VAL A 16 -4.56 -13.45 -6.24
C VAL A 16 -5.32 -12.46 -5.38
N SER A 17 -5.45 -11.18 -5.78
CA SER A 17 -6.11 -10.15 -4.97
C SER A 17 -7.54 -10.48 -4.56
N HIS A 18 -8.28 -11.20 -5.42
CA HIS A 18 -9.64 -11.66 -5.16
C HIS A 18 -9.76 -12.66 -4.00
N LEU A 19 -8.65 -13.23 -3.52
CA LEU A 19 -8.59 -14.16 -2.38
C LEU A 19 -8.44 -13.44 -1.04
N PHE A 20 -8.42 -12.11 -1.04
CA PHE A 20 -8.19 -11.25 0.12
C PHE A 20 -9.37 -10.29 0.32
N GLU A 21 -9.63 -9.93 1.57
CA GLU A 21 -10.70 -9.00 1.96
C GLU A 21 -10.31 -7.54 1.68
N GLY A 22 -9.01 -7.24 1.75
CA GLY A 22 -8.44 -5.94 1.37
C GLY A 22 -7.21 -6.14 0.51
N CYS A 23 -7.08 -5.38 -0.57
CA CYS A 23 -5.90 -5.45 -1.43
C CYS A 23 -5.49 -4.07 -1.92
N TYR A 24 -4.17 -3.83 -1.99
CA TYR A 24 -3.63 -2.61 -2.59
C TYR A 24 -2.25 -2.83 -3.20
N PHE A 25 -2.04 -2.22 -4.36
CA PHE A 25 -0.75 -2.16 -5.03
C PHE A 25 -0.28 -0.71 -4.99
N LEU A 26 0.79 -0.45 -4.26
CA LEU A 26 1.42 0.86 -4.20
C LEU A 26 2.68 0.83 -5.06
N ASP A 27 2.62 1.53 -6.19
CA ASP A 27 3.73 1.64 -7.13
C ASP A 27 4.69 2.78 -6.77
N ASN A 28 5.92 2.70 -7.31
CA ASN A 28 6.93 3.75 -7.26
C ASN A 28 7.16 4.30 -5.83
N VAL A 29 7.30 3.42 -4.83
CA VAL A 29 7.38 3.83 -3.42
C VAL A 29 8.55 4.78 -3.18
N LYS A 30 9.71 4.50 -3.76
CA LYS A 30 10.91 5.34 -3.64
C LYS A 30 10.68 6.76 -4.17
N GLU A 31 10.04 6.89 -5.32
CA GLU A 31 9.76 8.19 -5.94
C GLU A 31 8.72 8.95 -5.13
N ASN A 32 7.61 8.28 -4.78
CA ASN A 32 6.57 8.86 -3.94
C ASN A 32 7.09 9.29 -2.56
N PHE A 33 7.99 8.53 -1.96
CA PHE A 33 8.63 8.88 -0.69
C PHE A 33 9.46 10.16 -0.83
N LYS A 34 10.23 10.29 -1.91
CA LYS A 34 11.07 11.46 -2.17
C LYS A 34 10.24 12.72 -2.45
N ASP A 35 9.18 12.58 -3.22
CA ASP A 35 8.39 13.72 -3.70
C ASP A 35 7.36 14.21 -2.68
N GLN A 36 6.76 13.28 -1.91
CA GLN A 36 5.60 13.56 -1.05
C GLN A 36 5.80 13.15 0.41
N GLY A 37 6.92 12.49 0.75
CA GLY A 37 7.24 12.07 2.10
C GLY A 37 6.47 10.83 2.59
N LEU A 38 6.78 10.40 3.81
CA LEU A 38 6.22 9.19 4.44
C LEU A 38 4.72 9.31 4.70
N THR A 39 4.26 10.49 5.15
CA THR A 39 2.85 10.73 5.50
C THR A 39 1.94 10.46 4.29
N SER A 40 2.31 10.97 3.10
CA SER A 40 1.54 10.75 1.88
C SER A 40 1.47 9.26 1.48
N LEU A 41 2.55 8.50 1.67
CA LEU A 41 2.55 7.05 1.42
C LEU A 41 1.61 6.30 2.39
N GLN A 42 1.62 6.69 3.67
CA GLN A 42 0.72 6.12 4.67
C GLN A 42 -0.75 6.43 4.33
N GLU A 43 -1.06 7.64 3.87
CA GLU A 43 -2.39 8.03 3.38
C GLU A 43 -2.83 7.21 2.19
N LYS A 44 -1.98 7.06 1.16
CA LYS A 44 -2.27 6.23 -0.02
C LYS A 44 -2.58 4.79 0.38
N LEU A 45 -1.77 4.21 1.26
CA LEU A 45 -1.99 2.84 1.74
C LEU A 45 -3.30 2.73 2.53
N LEU A 46 -3.61 3.71 3.38
CA LEU A 46 -4.83 3.75 4.18
C LEU A 46 -6.10 3.94 3.33
N LEU A 47 -6.06 4.76 2.29
CA LEU A 47 -7.19 4.98 1.37
C LEU A 47 -7.37 3.78 0.44
N GLY A 48 -6.26 3.28 -0.10
CA GLY A 48 -6.23 2.25 -1.14
C GLY A 48 -6.56 0.85 -0.63
N ALA A 49 -5.91 0.41 0.44
CA ALA A 49 -6.08 -0.96 0.96
C ALA A 49 -7.38 -1.17 1.74
N LEU A 50 -7.97 -0.10 2.24
CA LEU A 50 -9.00 -0.18 3.27
C LEU A 50 -10.31 0.50 2.86
N MET A 51 -10.40 1.01 1.61
CA MET A 51 -11.60 1.56 0.96
C MET A 51 -12.42 2.57 1.79
N LYS A 52 -11.82 3.20 2.81
CA LYS A 52 -12.47 4.22 3.62
C LYS A 52 -12.08 5.61 3.12
N ARG A 53 -13.07 6.35 2.63
CA ARG A 53 -12.93 7.79 2.35
C ARG A 53 -12.89 8.54 3.69
N ASN A 54 -12.04 9.56 3.80
CA ASN A 54 -11.81 10.44 4.96
C ASN A 54 -11.07 9.80 6.14
N ILE A 55 -9.75 9.68 6.03
CA ILE A 55 -8.87 9.30 7.15
C ILE A 55 -7.92 10.46 7.39
N GLU A 56 -8.13 11.20 8.47
CA GLU A 56 -7.08 12.07 8.99
C GLU A 56 -6.04 11.19 9.68
N ILE A 57 -4.78 11.30 9.27
CA ILE A 57 -3.66 10.66 9.96
C ILE A 57 -3.13 11.69 10.96
N PRO A 58 -3.25 11.45 12.28
CA PRO A 58 -2.53 12.24 13.26
C PRO A 58 -1.02 12.07 13.04
N ASP A 59 -0.27 13.17 13.11
CA ASP A 59 1.18 13.15 12.95
C ASP A 59 1.82 12.08 13.86
N GLY A 60 2.51 11.12 13.25
CA GLY A 60 3.22 10.05 13.94
C GLY A 60 2.48 8.71 14.10
N ASP A 61 1.17 8.63 13.80
CA ASP A 61 0.36 7.43 14.11
C ASP A 61 -0.08 6.59 12.89
N GLY A 62 0.33 6.97 11.67
CA GLY A 62 -0.09 6.28 10.43
C GLY A 62 0.20 4.77 10.44
N ALA A 63 1.34 4.34 10.96
CA ALA A 63 1.70 2.92 11.06
C ALA A 63 0.78 2.15 12.04
N THR A 64 0.43 2.77 13.17
CA THR A 64 -0.50 2.20 14.16
C THR A 64 -1.90 2.06 13.57
N LEU A 65 -2.37 3.09 12.85
CA LEU A 65 -3.66 3.08 12.15
C LEU A 65 -3.71 2.01 11.06
N ILE A 66 -2.65 1.91 10.25
CA ILE A 66 -2.52 0.86 9.23
C ILE A 66 -2.61 -0.51 9.92
N LYS A 67 -1.79 -0.74 10.95
CA LYS A 67 -1.74 -2.01 11.70
C LYS A 67 -3.10 -2.39 12.28
N GLY A 68 -3.77 -1.48 13.00
CA GLY A 68 -5.07 -1.76 13.62
C GLY A 68 -6.19 -2.04 12.62
N ARG A 69 -6.06 -1.54 11.38
CA ARG A 69 -7.05 -1.80 10.33
C ARG A 69 -6.78 -3.09 9.57
N ILE A 70 -5.53 -3.37 9.23
CA ILE A 70 -5.16 -4.61 8.53
C ILE A 70 -5.15 -5.83 9.46
N SER A 71 -5.04 -5.64 10.77
CA SER A 71 -4.96 -6.77 11.73
C SER A 71 -6.22 -7.62 11.80
N ASN A 72 -7.35 -7.11 11.34
CA ASN A 72 -8.66 -7.77 11.46
C ASN A 72 -9.17 -8.35 10.15
N ILE A 73 -8.39 -8.27 9.07
CA ILE A 73 -8.77 -8.74 7.74
C ILE A 73 -7.62 -9.51 7.09
N LYS A 74 -7.96 -10.44 6.19
CA LYS A 74 -6.98 -11.03 5.29
C LYS A 74 -6.59 -10.01 4.22
N ALA A 75 -5.46 -9.33 4.39
CA ALA A 75 -4.99 -8.27 3.48
C ALA A 75 -3.84 -8.69 2.56
N LEU A 76 -3.83 -8.19 1.32
CA LEU A 76 -2.71 -8.27 0.37
C LEU A 76 -2.20 -6.88 0.03
N ILE A 77 -1.01 -6.54 0.53
CA ILE A 77 -0.35 -5.27 0.22
C ILE A 77 0.91 -5.54 -0.59
N VAL A 78 1.03 -4.90 -1.75
CA VAL A 78 2.22 -4.95 -2.59
C VAL A 78 2.84 -3.55 -2.63
N LEU A 79 4.12 -3.47 -2.27
CA LEU A 79 4.93 -2.25 -2.32
C LEU A 79 5.98 -2.43 -3.42
N ASP A 80 5.88 -1.66 -4.50
CA ASP A 80 6.82 -1.72 -5.61
C ASP A 80 7.86 -0.60 -5.50
N ASP A 81 9.10 -0.91 -5.90
CA ASP A 81 10.24 0.01 -5.87
C ASP A 81 10.53 0.59 -4.47
N VAL A 82 10.81 -0.29 -3.51
CA VAL A 82 11.22 0.05 -2.11
C VAL A 82 12.75 0.09 -1.92
N ASP A 83 13.51 -0.23 -2.98
CA ASP A 83 14.98 -0.30 -3.01
C ASP A 83 15.66 1.08 -2.88
#